data_AF-A0A7D7X850-F1
#
_entry.id   AF-A0A7D7X850-F1
#
_cell.length_a   1.000
_cell.length_b   1.000
_cell.length_c   1.000
_cell.angle_alpha   90.00
_cell.angle_beta   90.00
_cell.angle_gamma   90.00
#
_symmetry.space_group_name_H-M   'P 1'
#
loop_
_entity.id
_entity.type
_entity.pdbx_description
1 polymer ?
#
loop_
_entity_poly.entity_id
_entity_poly.type
_entity_poly.pdbx_seq_one_letter_code
_entity_poly.pdbx_strand_id
1 'polypeptide(L)'
;MSLKKNLLRIAPMLLVLTLSLMAAHGLSQTVIQSAASTPTGAKAPKHATVHAQEDEGARVFTQNCARCHNAPDGFSPRISSTVVRHMRIRASLSKHEEEELLRFFNP
;
A
#
# COMPACT_ATOMS: atom_id res chain seq x y z
N MET A 1 30.67 32.63 -22.66
CA MET A 1 31.07 31.38 -23.36
C MET A 1 31.29 30.15 -22.44
N SER A 2 31.08 30.24 -21.12
CA SER A 2 31.33 29.12 -20.18
C SER A 2 30.12 28.20 -19.91
N LEU A 3 28.89 28.67 -20.11
CA LEU A 3 27.68 27.89 -19.79
C LEU A 3 27.49 26.68 -20.73
N LYS A 4 27.84 26.83 -22.01
CA LYS A 4 27.73 25.77 -23.03
C LYS A 4 28.72 24.61 -22.78
N LYS A 5 29.87 24.89 -22.16
CA LYS A 5 30.92 23.89 -21.87
C LYS A 5 30.53 22.96 -20.71
N ASN A 6 29.79 23.48 -19.73
CA ASN A 6 29.31 22.69 -18.60
C ASN A 6 28.16 21.78 -19.02
N LEU A 7 27.27 22.25 -19.90
CA LEU A 7 26.15 21.45 -20.40
C LEU A 7 26.62 20.23 -21.23
N LEU A 8 27.69 20.40 -22.00
CA LEU A 8 28.26 19.31 -22.83
C LEU A 8 28.98 18.23 -22.00
N ARG A 9 29.40 18.53 -20.76
CA ARG A 9 30.06 17.58 -19.85
C ARG A 9 29.07 16.75 -19.03
N ILE A 10 27.86 17.27 -18.80
CA ILE A 10 26.86 16.65 -17.93
C ILE A 10 25.95 15.68 -18.73
N ALA A 11 25.80 15.92 -20.04
CA ALA A 11 24.99 15.12 -20.96
C ALA A 11 25.32 13.60 -21.00
N PRO A 12 26.59 13.14 -21.06
CA PRO A 12 26.88 11.71 -21.06
C PRO A 12 26.64 11.06 -19.68
N MET A 13 26.74 11.81 -18.59
CA MET A 13 26.53 11.28 -17.23
C MET A 13 25.05 11.01 -16.93
N LEU A 14 24.15 11.82 -17.49
CA LEU A 14 22.70 11.59 -17.44
C LEU A 14 22.24 10.41 -18.31
N LEU A 15 22.92 10.16 -19.43
CA LEU A 15 22.59 9.05 -20.34
C LEU A 15 22.93 7.67 -19.74
N VAL A 16 23.99 7.58 -18.94
CA VAL A 16 24.41 6.30 -18.32
C VAL A 16 23.57 5.96 -17.08
N LEU A 17 23.00 6.95 -16.39
CA LEU A 17 22.20 6.71 -15.18
C LEU A 17 20.79 6.14 -15.48
N THR A 18 20.24 6.40 -16.66
CA THR A 18 18.87 5.95 -17.02
C THR A 18 18.81 4.52 -17.55
N LEU A 19 19.94 3.95 -17.98
CA LEU A 19 19.97 2.61 -18.58
C LEU A 19 19.95 1.46 -17.54
N SER A 20 20.17 1.74 -16.26
CA SER A 20 20.29 0.73 -15.20
C SER A 20 18.98 0.33 -14.53
N LEU A 21 17.83 0.93 -14.87
CA LEU A 21 16.58 0.76 -14.11
C LEU A 21 15.56 -0.23 -14.72
N MET A 22 15.86 -0.85 -15.87
CA MET A 22 14.88 -1.63 -16.66
C MET A 22 15.11 -3.16 -16.63
N ALA A 23 15.32 -3.77 -15.47
CA ALA A 23 15.59 -5.22 -15.39
C ALA A 23 14.74 -6.04 -14.40
N ALA A 24 13.71 -5.47 -13.76
CA ALA A 24 13.04 -6.14 -12.63
C ALA A 24 11.50 -6.25 -12.70
N HIS A 25 10.90 -6.46 -13.88
CA HIS A 25 9.48 -6.84 -13.98
C HIS A 25 9.33 -8.23 -14.60
N GLY A 26 9.67 -9.26 -13.81
CA GLY A 26 9.44 -10.66 -14.13
C GLY A 26 8.08 -11.15 -13.60
N LEU A 27 7.19 -11.46 -14.53
CA LEU A 27 6.24 -12.59 -14.55
C LEU A 27 5.43 -12.92 -13.27
N SER A 28 4.14 -12.56 -13.25
CA SER A 28 3.13 -13.30 -12.48
C SER A 28 2.05 -13.82 -13.42
N GLN A 29 1.83 -15.12 -13.33
CA GLN A 29 1.12 -15.95 -14.30
C GLN A 29 -0.39 -15.82 -14.15
N THR A 30 -1.04 -15.74 -15.30
CA THR A 30 -2.47 -15.92 -15.51
C THR A 30 -2.87 -17.36 -15.18
N VAL A 31 -3.74 -17.55 -14.20
CA VAL A 31 -4.55 -18.78 -14.08
C VAL A 31 -5.99 -18.39 -14.35
N ILE A 32 -6.45 -18.74 -15.54
CA ILE A 32 -7.87 -18.92 -15.86
C ILE A 32 -8.11 -20.42 -15.90
N GLN A 33 -8.95 -20.93 -15.01
CA GLN A 33 -9.74 -22.11 -15.32
C GLN A 33 -11.16 -21.98 -14.77
N SER A 34 -12.09 -22.08 -15.72
CA SER A 34 -13.53 -21.87 -15.63
C SER A 34 -14.32 -23.13 -15.25
N ALA A 35 -15.64 -22.91 -15.10
CA ALA A 35 -16.80 -23.81 -15.24
C ALA A 35 -17.39 -24.39 -13.92
N ALA A 36 -18.70 -24.40 -13.65
CA ALA A 36 -19.90 -23.94 -14.36
C ALA A 36 -21.17 -24.01 -13.44
N SER A 37 -22.19 -23.18 -13.78
CA SER A 37 -23.66 -23.33 -13.58
C SER A 37 -24.25 -23.33 -12.16
N THR A 38 -25.39 -22.71 -11.78
CA THR A 38 -26.60 -22.16 -12.45
C THR A 38 -27.26 -21.16 -11.45
N PRO A 39 -28.18 -20.27 -11.86
CA PRO A 39 -28.63 -19.12 -11.05
C PRO A 39 -29.79 -19.49 -10.13
N THR A 40 -29.73 -19.05 -8.88
CA THR A 40 -30.92 -18.91 -8.03
C THR A 40 -30.70 -17.71 -7.14
N GLY A 41 -31.64 -16.77 -7.19
CA GLY A 41 -31.59 -15.52 -6.46
C GLY A 41 -31.41 -15.76 -4.96
N ALA A 42 -30.32 -15.25 -4.42
CA ALA A 42 -30.12 -15.11 -2.99
C ALA A 42 -29.64 -13.68 -2.74
N LYS A 43 -30.33 -12.99 -1.83
CA LYS A 43 -30.02 -11.62 -1.40
C LYS A 43 -28.52 -11.46 -1.16
N ALA A 44 -27.93 -10.42 -1.74
CA ALA A 44 -26.52 -10.09 -1.58
C ALA A 44 -26.12 -10.13 -0.09
N PRO A 45 -25.10 -10.91 0.30
CA PRO A 45 -24.67 -10.94 1.67
C PRO A 45 -23.92 -9.64 1.95
N LYS A 46 -24.39 -8.86 2.91
CA LYS A 46 -23.69 -7.67 3.41
C LYS A 46 -22.35 -7.97 4.09
N HIS A 47 -21.93 -9.24 4.13
CA HIS A 47 -20.69 -9.70 4.76
C HIS A 47 -19.44 -9.60 3.88
N ALA A 48 -19.58 -9.49 2.55
CA ALA A 48 -18.42 -9.41 1.67
C ALA A 48 -17.61 -8.11 1.88
N THR A 49 -18.26 -7.03 2.31
CA THR A 49 -17.63 -5.72 2.51
C THR A 49 -16.76 -5.67 3.77
N VAL A 50 -17.15 -6.36 4.85
CA VAL A 50 -16.39 -6.33 6.11
C VAL A 50 -15.03 -7.01 5.97
N HIS A 51 -15.00 -8.19 5.34
CA HIS A 51 -13.74 -8.91 5.11
C HIS A 51 -12.81 -8.20 4.13
N ALA A 52 -13.36 -7.62 3.06
CA ALA A 52 -12.56 -6.83 2.11
C ALA A 52 -11.96 -5.57 2.76
N GLN A 53 -12.60 -5.04 3.80
CA GLN A 53 -12.17 -3.82 4.47
C GLN A 53 -11.21 -4.09 5.65
N GLU A 54 -11.39 -5.21 6.37
CA GLU A 54 -10.34 -5.74 7.26
C GLU A 54 -9.04 -6.02 6.51
N ASP A 55 -9.15 -6.56 5.29
CA ASP A 55 -8.00 -6.86 4.43
C ASP A 55 -7.21 -5.59 4.08
N GLU A 56 -7.90 -4.49 3.78
CA GLU A 56 -7.24 -3.22 3.45
C GLU A 56 -6.52 -2.61 4.67
N GLY A 57 -7.16 -2.57 5.84
CA GLY A 57 -6.53 -2.06 7.05
C GLY A 57 -5.32 -2.91 7.49
N ALA A 58 -5.41 -4.24 7.36
CA ALA A 58 -4.30 -5.16 7.59
C ALA A 58 -3.15 -4.97 6.58
N ARG A 59 -3.48 -4.72 5.31
CA ARG A 59 -2.51 -4.39 4.27
C ARG A 59 -1.76 -3.09 4.59
N VAL A 60 -2.48 -2.02 4.94
CA VAL A 60 -1.89 -0.73 5.34
C VAL A 60 -1.00 -0.89 6.57
N PHE A 61 -1.44 -1.65 7.58
CA PHE A 61 -0.66 -1.96 8.78
C PHE A 61 0.67 -2.66 8.43
N THR A 62 0.61 -3.68 7.59
CA THR A 62 1.78 -4.46 7.18
C THR A 62 2.79 -3.60 6.42
N GLN A 63 2.32 -2.72 5.54
CA GLN A 63 3.18 -1.87 4.72
C GLN A 63 3.82 -0.72 5.51
N ASN A 64 3.12 -0.15 6.49
CA ASN A 64 3.53 1.11 7.12
C ASN A 64 3.97 0.96 8.58
N CYS A 65 3.46 -0.02 9.32
CA CYS A 65 3.65 -0.14 10.76
C CYS A 65 4.51 -1.35 11.13
N ALA A 66 4.22 -2.51 10.54
CA ALA A 66 4.85 -3.79 10.89
C ALA A 66 6.31 -3.95 10.40
N ARG A 67 6.89 -2.90 9.80
CA ARG A 67 8.27 -2.92 9.29
C ARG A 67 9.32 -3.02 10.40
N CYS A 68 9.01 -2.47 11.57
CA CYS A 68 9.94 -2.36 12.69
C CYS A 68 9.55 -3.25 13.87
N HIS A 69 8.25 -3.35 14.15
CA HIS A 69 7.70 -4.17 15.23
C HIS A 69 6.21 -4.43 14.99
N ASN A 70 5.65 -5.43 15.66
CA ASN A 70 4.21 -5.61 15.72
C ASN A 70 3.55 -4.57 16.65
N ALA A 71 2.26 -4.33 16.47
CA ALA A 71 1.52 -3.51 17.41
C ALA A 71 1.55 -4.19 18.80
N PRO A 72 1.81 -3.46 19.89
CA PRO A 72 1.71 -4.02 21.23
C PRO A 72 0.26 -4.40 21.53
N ASP A 73 0.03 -5.44 22.34
CA ASP A 73 -1.34 -5.81 22.71
C ASP A 73 -1.93 -4.85 23.76
N GLY A 74 -3.27 -4.75 23.79
CA GLY A 74 -4.01 -4.16 24.92
C GLY A 74 -4.02 -2.63 25.02
N PHE A 75 -3.69 -1.90 23.96
CA PHE A 75 -3.87 -0.43 23.94
C PHE A 75 -5.33 -0.08 23.63
N SER A 76 -5.88 0.91 24.36
CA SER A 76 -7.28 1.31 24.17
C SER A 76 -7.51 1.96 22.80
N PRO A 77 -8.76 1.95 22.28
CA PRO A 77 -9.09 2.60 21.01
C PRO A 77 -8.72 4.09 20.92
N ARG A 78 -8.67 4.77 22.07
CA ARG A 78 -8.24 6.18 22.14
C ARG A 78 -6.74 6.33 21.92
N ILE A 79 -5.96 5.42 22.47
CA ILE A 79 -4.50 5.38 22.28
C ILE A 79 -4.20 5.02 20.82
N SER A 80 -4.85 3.98 20.28
CA SER A 80 -4.67 3.56 18.89
C SER A 80 -4.96 4.72 17.94
N SER A 81 -6.05 5.44 18.18
CA SER A 81 -6.43 6.60 17.37
C SER A 81 -5.41 7.73 17.42
N THR A 82 -4.80 7.97 18.58
CA THR A 82 -3.78 9.01 18.74
C THR A 82 -2.49 8.64 18.00
N VAL A 83 -2.09 7.36 18.10
CA VAL A 83 -0.92 6.83 17.39
C VAL A 83 -1.14 6.90 15.88
N VAL A 84 -2.28 6.43 15.36
CA VAL A 84 -2.56 6.43 13.91
C VAL A 84 -2.59 7.87 13.36
N ARG A 85 -3.21 8.82 14.06
CA ARG A 85 -3.19 10.24 13.67
C ARG A 85 -1.77 10.83 13.64
N HIS A 86 -0.94 10.47 14.62
CA HIS A 86 0.47 10.85 14.61
C HIS A 86 1.20 10.21 13.42
N MET A 87 0.90 8.94 13.11
CA MET A 87 1.48 8.20 12.00
C MET A 87 1.04 8.70 10.63
N ARG A 88 -0.12 9.35 10.50
CA ARG A 88 -0.48 10.03 9.25
C ARG A 88 0.61 11.01 8.79
N ILE A 89 1.24 11.71 9.72
CA ILE A 89 2.33 12.62 9.39
C ILE A 89 3.67 11.88 9.30
N ARG A 90 3.97 11.01 10.28
CA ARG A 90 5.30 10.37 10.40
C ARG A 90 5.56 9.28 9.37
N ALA A 91 4.52 8.51 9.02
CA ALA A 91 4.55 7.48 7.99
C ALA A 91 3.92 7.96 6.66
N SER A 92 3.56 9.24 6.58
CA SER A 92 2.97 9.86 5.38
C SER A 92 1.72 9.13 4.85
N LEU A 93 0.89 8.61 5.76
CA LEU A 93 -0.37 7.97 5.38
C LEU A 93 -1.29 8.99 4.71
N SER A 94 -2.01 8.55 3.69
CA SER A 94 -3.16 9.28 3.17
C SER A 94 -4.29 9.30 4.21
N LYS A 95 -5.28 10.18 4.00
CA LYS A 95 -6.48 10.21 4.85
C LYS A 95 -7.24 8.87 4.81
N HIS A 96 -7.29 8.23 3.66
CA HIS A 96 -7.97 6.94 3.51
C HIS A 96 -7.25 5.84 4.29
N GLU A 97 -5.93 5.75 4.17
CA GLU A 97 -5.12 4.79 4.93
C GLU A 97 -5.22 5.01 6.44
N GLU A 98 -5.28 6.27 6.90
CA GLU A 98 -5.57 6.59 8.30
C GLU A 98 -6.89 5.95 8.75
N GLU A 99 -7.97 6.13 7.97
CA GLU A 99 -9.30 5.61 8.30
C GLU A 99 -9.37 4.07 8.30
N GLU A 100 -8.77 3.41 7.30
CA GLU A 100 -8.73 1.94 7.27
C GLU A 100 -7.89 1.37 8.42
N LEU A 101 -6.77 2.01 8.76
CA LEU A 101 -5.95 1.60 9.88
C LEU A 101 -6.64 1.82 11.23
N LEU A 102 -7.45 2.88 11.37
CA LEU A 102 -8.29 3.10 12.55
C LEU A 102 -9.37 2.03 12.71
N ARG A 103 -9.98 1.56 11.62
CA ARG A 103 -10.95 0.45 11.68
C ARG A 103 -10.25 -0.86 12.03
N PHE A 104 -9.09 -1.13 11.45
CA PHE A 104 -8.30 -2.33 11.73
C PHE A 104 -7.90 -2.45 13.21
N PHE A 105 -7.48 -1.35 13.85
CA PHE A 105 -7.13 -1.39 15.27
C PHE A 105 -8.33 -1.41 16.23
N ASN A 106 -9.53 -1.10 15.74
CA ASN A 106 -10.73 -0.94 16.55
C ASN A 106 -11.93 -1.66 15.91
N PRO A 107 -11.88 -2.99 15.75
CA PRO A 107 -12.95 -3.78 15.16
C PRO A 107 -14.25 -3.77 16.00
#